data_AF-A0A967AMP8-F1
#
_entry.id   AF-A0A967AMP8-F1
#
_cell.length_a   1.000
_cell.length_b   1.000
_cell.length_c   1.000
_cell.angle_alpha   90.00
_cell.angle_beta   90.00
_cell.angle_gamma   90.00
#
_symmetry.space_group_name_H-M   'P 1'
#
loop_
_entity.id
_entity.type
_entity.pdbx_description
1 polymer ?
#
loop_
_entity_poly.entity_id
_entity_poly.type
_entity_poly.pdbx_seq_one_letter_code
_entity_poly.pdbx_strand_id
1 'polypeptide(L)' 'MSCSRCQGLMVREFIVDLHVSPTRGRAWRCVTCGHLLDPVIVSNRQRYQRTVRPSKRRKRHLDLVAA' A
#
# COMPACT_ATOMS: atom_id res chain seq x y z
N MET A 1 12.92 12.96 -3.71
CA MET A 1 11.68 12.19 -3.92
C MET A 1 10.57 12.92 -3.17
N SER A 2 9.44 13.20 -3.80
CA SER A 2 8.35 13.98 -3.20
C SER A 2 7.16 13.08 -2.84
N CYS A 3 6.47 13.42 -1.76
CA CYS A 3 5.32 12.64 -1.29
C CYS A 3 4.17 12.69 -2.31
N SER A 4 3.64 11.53 -2.69
CA SER A 4 2.48 11.44 -3.59
C SER A 4 1.19 12.03 -3.01
N ARG A 5 1.09 12.23 -1.68
CA ARG A 5 -0.11 12.77 -1.02
C ARG A 5 -0.08 14.29 -0.88
N CYS A 6 1.03 14.86 -0.42
CA CYS A 6 1.12 16.29 -0.10
C CYS A 6 2.28 17.01 -0.79
N GLN A 7 3.03 16.32 -1.67
CA GLN A 7 4.21 16.85 -2.36
C GLN A 7 5.39 17.23 -1.44
N GLY A 8 5.26 17.01 -0.13
CA GLY A 8 6.30 17.27 0.87
C GLY A 8 7.51 16.33 0.77
N LEU A 9 8.54 16.64 1.55
CA LEU A 9 9.80 15.92 1.57
C LEU A 9 9.63 14.48 2.07
N MET A 10 10.24 13.52 1.37
CA MET A 10 10.37 12.15 1.83
C MET A 10 11.80 11.84 2.27
N VAL A 11 11.93 11.16 3.41
CA VAL A 11 13.21 10.70 3.96
C VAL A 11 13.23 9.19 4.09
N ARG A 12 14.40 8.58 4.01
CA ARG A 12 14.56 7.14 4.25
C ARG A 12 14.50 6.87 5.74
N GLU A 13 13.76 5.84 6.11
CA GLU A 13 13.60 5.38 7.49
C GLU A 13 13.75 3.85 7.54
N PHE A 14 14.33 3.35 8.64
CA PHE A 14 14.38 1.93 8.92
C PHE A 14 13.13 1.53 9.69
N ILE A 15 12.42 0.53 9.17
CA ILE A 15 11.25 -0.04 9.83
C ILE A 15 11.63 -1.43 10.32
N VAL A 16 11.26 -1.71 11.56
CA VAL A 16 11.42 -3.03 12.17
C VAL A 16 10.03 -3.64 12.31
N ASP A 17 9.84 -4.81 11.72
CA ASP A 17 8.68 -5.64 12.00
C ASP A 17 8.93 -6.38 13.32
N LEU A 18 8.14 -6.07 14.34
CA LEU A 18 8.25 -6.70 15.66
C LEU A 18 7.55 -8.06 15.75
N HIS A 19 6.70 -8.41 14.77
CA HIS A 19 5.81 -9.57 14.87
C HIS A 19 6.31 -10.81 14.15
N VAL A 20 7.04 -10.67 13.04
CA VAL A 20 7.39 -11.82 12.17
C VAL A 20 8.85 -12.26 12.35
N SER A 21 9.76 -11.30 12.44
CA SER A 21 11.21 -11.46 12.65
C SER A 21 11.80 -10.05 12.58
N PRO A 22 12.90 -9.71 13.31
CA PRO A 22 13.55 -8.39 13.26
C PRO A 22 14.26 -8.14 11.92
N THR A 23 13.52 -8.28 10.83
CA THR A 23 13.93 -7.92 9.48
C THR A 23 13.86 -6.41 9.36
N ARG A 24 15.00 -5.81 9.04
CA ARG A 24 15.10 -4.37 8.81
C ARG A 24 14.63 -4.05 7.39
N GLY A 25 13.45 -3.44 7.29
CA GLY A 25 12.95 -2.85 6.05
C GLY A 25 13.47 -1.43 5.86
N ARG A 26 13.72 -1.01 4.62
CA ARG A 26 13.94 0.40 4.27
C ARG A 26 12.68 0.94 3.64
N ALA A 27 12.11 1.98 4.23
CA ALA A 27 10.94 2.67 3.72
C ALA A 27 11.21 4.16 3.53
N TRP A 28 10.26 4.85 2.90
CA TRP A 28 10.25 6.30 2.81
C TRP A 28 9.08 6.86 3.60
N ARG A 29 9.36 7.82 4.49
CA ARG A 29 8.33 8.54 5.25
C ARG A 29 8.31 10.00 4.84
N CYS A 30 7.12 10.52 4.58
CA CYS A 30 6.94 11.96 4.44
C CYS A 30 6.97 12.63 5.81
N VAL A 31 7.86 13.60 5.98
CA VAL A 31 7.97 14.36 7.24
C VAL A 31 6.78 15.28 7.49
N THR A 32 6.08 15.68 6.42
CA THR A 32 4.95 16.62 6.50
C THR A 32 3.63 15.94 6.84
N CYS A 33 3.29 14.82 6.17
CA CYS A 33 1.98 14.18 6.32
C CYS A 33 2.03 12.74 6.86
N GLY A 34 3.23 12.21 7.11
CA GLY A 34 3.40 10.85 7.61
C GLY A 34 3.16 9.74 6.59
N HIS A 35 2.91 10.06 5.32
CA HIS A 35 2.71 9.03 4.29
C HIS A 35 3.96 8.13 4.19
N LEU A 36 3.73 6.82 4.29
CA LEU A 36 4.76 5.79 4.26
C LEU A 36 4.72 5.02 2.93
N LEU A 37 5.86 4.94 2.25
CA LEU A 37 6.07 4.09 1.08
C LEU A 37 7.07 2.99 1.44
N ASP A 38 6.55 1.79 1.64
CA ASP A 38 7.33 0.56 1.80
C ASP A 38 7.48 -0.13 0.42
N PRO A 39 8.70 -0.22 -0.13
CA PRO A 39 8.94 -0.83 -1.45
C PRO A 39 8.53 -2.31 -1.53
N VAL A 40 8.64 -3.06 -0.43
CA VAL A 40 8.27 -4.48 -0.38
C VAL A 40 6.75 -4.61 -0.46
N ILE A 41 6.01 -3.80 0.29
CA ILE A 41 4.54 -3.79 0.23
C ILE A 41 4.07 -3.37 -1.16
N VAL A 42 4.70 -2.36 -1.76
CA VAL A 42 4.38 -1.93 -3.13
C VAL A 42 4.61 -3.07 -4.13
N SER A 43 5.75 -3.75 -4.06
CA SER A 43 6.06 -4.88 -4.94
C SER A 43 5.05 -6.03 -4.76
N ASN A 44 4.72 -6.38 -3.52
CA ASN A 44 3.76 -7.44 -3.21
C ASN A 44 2.36 -7.10 -3.74
N ARG A 45 1.90 -5.85 -3.59
CA ARG A 45 0.62 -5.39 -4.17
C ARG A 45 0.60 -5.48 -5.68
N GLN A 46 1.67 -5.06 -6.35
CA GLN A 46 1.77 -5.17 -7.81
C GLN A 46 1.75 -6.62 -8.29
N ARG A 47 2.45 -7.53 -7.58
CA ARG A 47 2.43 -8.97 -7.89
C ARG A 47 1.02 -9.54 -7.72
N TYR A 48 0.34 -9.21 -6.62
CA TYR A 48 -1.01 -9.70 -6.37
C TYR A 48 -2.04 -9.17 -7.37
N GLN A 49 -1.95 -7.89 -7.77
CA GLN A 49 -2.82 -7.32 -8.79
C GLN A 49 -2.63 -7.97 -10.17
N ARG A 50 -1.42 -8.44 -10.49
CA ARG A 50 -1.16 -9.19 -11.74
C ARG A 50 -1.72 -10.61 -11.72
N THR A 51 -1.80 -11.24 -10.55
CA THR A 51 -2.24 -12.64 -10.41
C THR A 51 -3.74 -12.78 -10.17
N VAL A 52 -4.39 -11.77 -9.59
CA VAL A 52 -5.84 -11.79 -9.38
C VAL A 52 -6.56 -11.28 -10.63
N ARG A 53 -7.13 -12.22 -11.42
CA ARG A 53 -8.19 -11.89 -12.40
C ARG A 53 -9.31 -11.15 -11.66
N PRO A 54 -9.88 -10.06 -12.20
CA PRO A 54 -10.98 -9.36 -11.54
C PRO A 54 -12.11 -10.36 -11.32
N SER A 55 -12.32 -10.76 -10.06
CA SER A 55 -13.46 -11.61 -9.73
C SER A 55 -14.72 -10.83 -10.12
N LYS A 56 -15.62 -11.45 -10.90
CA LYS A 56 -16.93 -10.89 -11.31
C LYS A 56 -17.88 -10.74 -10.11
N ARG A 57 -17.43 -10.14 -9.00
CA ARG A 57 -18.17 -10.06 -7.74
C ARG A 57 -18.58 -8.63 -7.43
N ARG A 58 -19.20 -7.96 -8.40
CA ARG A 58 -19.88 -6.66 -8.26
C ARG A 58 -21.04 -6.52 -9.25
N LYS A 59 -21.95 -7.50 -9.27
CA LYS A 59 -23.31 -7.30 -9.82
C LYS A 59 -24.42 -7.55 -8.80
N ARG A 60 -24.23 -8.50 -7.87
CA ARG A 60 -25.27 -8.92 -6.93
C ARG A 60 -25.73 -7.93 -5.85
N HIS A 61 -25.09 -6.77 -5.66
CA HIS A 61 -25.57 -5.76 -4.68
C HIS A 61 -26.36 -4.62 -5.34
N LEU A 62 -26.20 -4.39 -6.66
CA LEU A 62 -27.02 -3.37 -7.34
C LEU A 62 -28.42 -3.92 -7.65
N ASP A 63 -28.53 -5.22 -7.91
CA ASP A 63 -29.81 -5.86 -8.27
C ASP A 63 -30.77 -6.02 -7.07
N LEU A 64 -30.30 -5.87 -5.81
CA LEU A 64 -31.13 -6.01 -4.61
C LEU A 64 -31.77 -4.70 -4.12
N VAL A 65 -31.28 -3.55 -4.60
CA VAL A 65 -31.77 -2.22 -4.21
C VAL A 65 -32.83 -1.70 -5.22
N ALA A 66 -33.03 -2.42 -6.32
CA ALA A 66 -33.97 -2.08 -7.39
C ALA A 66 -35.21 -3.00 -7.45
N ALA A 67 -35.46 -3.80 -6.42
CA ALA A 67 -36.63 -4.68 -6.29
C ALA A 67 -37.63 -4.13 -5.27
#